data_AF-A0A377IVU3-F1
#
_entry.id   AF-A0A377IVU3-F1
#
_cell.length_a   1.000
_cell.length_b   1.000
_cell.length_c   1.000
_cell.angle_alpha   90.00
_cell.angle_beta   90.00
_cell.angle_gamma   90.00
#
_symmetry.space_group_name_H-M   'P 1'
#
loop_
_entity.id
_entity.type
_entity.pdbx_description
1 polymer ?
#
loop_
_entity_poly.entity_id
_entity_poly.type
_entity_poly.pdbx_seq_one_letter_code
_entity_poly.pdbx_strand_id
1 'polypeptide(L)'
;MKKSFSGFYNPTVEELKKAWLDENTIFVFDTNVLLDIYSYKESAREDFFSSLEKLKSNIWIPFHVGLEYQRNRLQVISQAKAVFHHAKKELNDIKNLKIKEKIKSITDMFPSLLDKTSELSDNIDKLINNYEKI
;
A
#
# COMPACT_ATOMS: atom_id res chain seq x y z
N MET A 1 0.62 24.17 -34.77
CA MET A 1 0.46 22.81 -34.20
C MET A 1 0.90 22.74 -32.74
N LYS A 2 2.19 22.95 -32.41
CA LYS A 2 2.73 22.86 -31.02
C LYS A 2 1.95 23.65 -29.96
N LYS A 3 1.50 24.88 -30.24
CA LYS A 3 0.73 25.70 -29.28
C LYS A 3 -0.67 25.17 -28.98
N SER A 4 -1.29 24.46 -29.91
CA SER A 4 -2.65 23.94 -29.77
C SER A 4 -2.69 22.53 -29.16
N PHE A 5 -1.57 21.80 -29.22
CA PHE A 5 -1.44 20.42 -28.76
C PHE A 5 -0.17 20.25 -27.92
N SER A 6 0.10 21.20 -27.02
CA SER A 6 1.32 21.22 -26.21
C SER A 6 1.52 19.94 -25.41
N GLY A 7 0.44 19.31 -24.93
CA GLY A 7 0.48 18.05 -24.18
C GLY A 7 0.99 16.82 -24.96
N PHE A 8 1.13 16.91 -26.30
CA PHE A 8 1.72 15.84 -27.13
C PHE A 8 3.23 15.99 -27.32
N TYR A 9 3.83 17.07 -26.81
CA TYR A 9 5.26 17.33 -26.93
C TYR A 9 5.89 17.36 -25.54
N ASN A 10 7.00 16.65 -25.39
CA ASN A 10 7.72 16.67 -24.12
C ASN A 10 8.39 18.05 -23.91
N PRO A 11 8.16 18.70 -22.77
CA PRO A 11 8.88 19.91 -22.41
C PRO A 11 10.36 19.60 -22.16
N THR A 12 11.20 20.58 -22.44
CA THR A 12 12.62 20.56 -22.09
C THR A 12 12.79 20.69 -20.57
N VAL A 13 13.98 20.34 -20.07
CA VAL A 13 14.32 20.46 -18.64
C VAL A 13 14.18 21.90 -18.14
N GLU A 14 14.57 22.88 -18.96
CA GLU A 14 14.44 24.31 -18.63
C GLU A 14 12.99 24.77 -18.59
N GLU A 15 12.15 24.31 -19.52
CA GLU A 15 10.71 24.61 -19.52
C GLU A 15 10.02 24.00 -18.29
N LEU A 16 10.38 22.77 -17.91
CA LEU A 16 9.89 22.15 -16.68
C LEU A 16 10.32 22.96 -15.46
N LYS A 17 11.61 23.25 -15.32
CA LYS A 17 12.14 24.01 -14.19
C LYS A 17 11.44 25.37 -14.06
N LYS A 18 11.22 26.05 -15.18
CA LYS A 18 10.47 27.31 -15.21
C LYS A 18 9.03 27.13 -14.74
N ALA A 19 8.32 26.11 -15.24
CA ALA A 19 6.95 25.83 -14.80
C ALA A 19 6.88 25.50 -13.30
N TRP A 20 7.80 24.69 -12.78
CA TRP A 20 7.81 24.30 -11.36
C TRP A 20 8.12 25.45 -10.41
N LEU A 21 8.88 26.46 -10.85
CA LEU A 21 9.27 27.63 -10.04
C LEU A 21 8.34 28.85 -10.24
N ASP A 22 7.42 28.79 -11.19
CA ASP A 22 6.47 29.89 -11.43
C ASP A 22 5.38 29.90 -10.36
N GLU A 23 5.22 31.04 -9.68
CA GLU A 23 4.21 31.25 -8.65
C GLU A 23 2.77 31.12 -9.17
N ASN A 24 2.55 31.23 -10.48
CA ASN A 24 1.24 31.09 -11.11
C ASN A 24 0.93 29.65 -11.57
N THR A 25 1.88 28.72 -11.44
CA THR A 25 1.65 27.33 -11.82
C THR A 25 0.64 26.70 -10.87
N ILE A 26 -0.36 26.04 -11.43
CA ILE A 26 -1.37 25.30 -10.67
C ILE A 26 -1.03 23.81 -10.77
N PHE A 27 -0.88 23.17 -9.61
CA PHE A 27 -0.68 21.74 -9.51
C PHE A 27 -2.03 21.05 -9.33
N VAL A 28 -2.34 20.17 -10.28
CA VAL A 28 -3.55 19.34 -10.27
C VAL A 28 -3.11 17.89 -10.18
N PHE A 29 -3.55 17.20 -9.12
CA PHE A 29 -3.28 15.78 -8.94
C PHE A 29 -4.41 14.95 -9.54
N ASP A 30 -4.05 13.80 -10.12
CA ASP A 30 -5.01 12.79 -10.51
C ASP A 30 -5.64 12.14 -9.26
N THR A 31 -6.87 11.62 -9.41
CA THR A 31 -7.60 10.94 -8.34
C THR A 31 -6.80 9.78 -7.75
N ASN A 32 -6.13 9.00 -8.60
CA ASN A 32 -5.38 7.82 -8.18
C ASN A 32 -4.23 8.19 -7.23
N VAL A 33 -3.54 9.31 -7.50
CA VAL A 33 -2.47 9.82 -6.62
C VAL A 33 -2.99 10.08 -5.21
N LEU A 34 -4.22 10.61 -5.08
CA LEU A 34 -4.83 10.87 -3.78
C LEU A 34 -5.34 9.59 -3.09
N LEU A 35 -5.79 8.60 -3.85
CA LEU A 35 -6.27 7.32 -3.31
C LEU A 35 -5.11 6.42 -2.85
N ASP A 36 -3.99 6.42 -3.57
CA ASP A 36 -2.84 5.56 -3.30
C ASP A 36 -2.18 5.83 -1.95
N ILE A 37 -2.40 7.02 -1.37
CA ILE A 37 -1.97 7.41 -0.01
C ILE A 37 -2.39 6.38 1.05
N TYR A 38 -3.55 5.73 0.85
CA TYR A 38 -4.06 4.71 1.76
C TYR A 38 -3.27 3.40 1.73
N SER A 39 -2.58 3.12 0.63
CA SER A 39 -1.77 1.91 0.43
C SER A 39 -0.28 2.14 0.73
N TYR A 40 0.14 3.39 0.90
CA TYR A 40 1.53 3.72 1.20
C TYR A 40 1.93 3.27 2.60
N LYS A 41 3.20 2.85 2.72
CA LYS A 41 3.90 2.73 4.00
C LYS A 41 3.96 4.09 4.68
N GLU A 42 4.05 4.10 6.00
CA GLU A 42 4.05 5.31 6.81
C GLU A 42 5.09 6.34 6.34
N SER A 43 6.35 5.93 6.17
CA SER A 43 7.42 6.83 5.69
C SER A 43 7.13 7.45 4.32
N ALA A 44 6.65 6.65 3.36
CA ALA A 44 6.31 7.15 2.03
C ALA A 44 5.11 8.12 2.06
N ARG A 45 4.17 7.91 2.99
CA ARG A 45 3.05 8.82 3.21
C ARG A 45 3.53 10.15 3.80
N GLU A 46 4.43 10.11 4.78
CA GLU A 46 5.04 11.32 5.35
C GLU A 46 5.82 12.11 4.30
N ASP A 47 6.65 11.44 3.51
CA ASP A 47 7.41 12.04 2.42
C ASP A 47 6.49 12.72 1.40
N PHE A 48 5.38 12.06 1.05
CA PHE A 48 4.37 12.59 0.14
C PHE A 48 3.73 13.87 0.69
N PHE A 49 3.26 13.86 1.94
CA PHE A 49 2.68 15.07 2.56
C PHE A 49 3.70 16.18 2.72
N SER A 50 4.97 15.86 3.05
CA SER A 50 6.04 16.85 3.13
C SER A 50 6.31 17.56 1.80
N SER A 51 6.10 16.84 0.68
CA SER A 51 6.23 17.40 -0.66
C SER A 51 5.02 18.25 -1.03
N LEU A 52 3.80 17.81 -0.70
CA LEU A 52 2.59 18.59 -0.90
C LEU A 52 2.61 19.91 -0.11
N GLU A 53 3.16 19.90 1.11
CA GLU A 53 3.24 21.09 1.96
C GLU A 53 4.06 22.21 1.30
N LYS A 54 5.08 21.85 0.52
CA LYS A 54 5.89 22.81 -0.26
C LYS A 54 5.13 23.42 -1.44
N LEU A 55 4.09 22.74 -1.92
CA LEU A 55 3.31 23.15 -3.11
C LEU A 55 1.94 23.75 -2.73
N LYS A 56 1.56 23.74 -1.44
CA LYS A 56 0.18 23.97 -0.97
C LYS A 56 -0.51 25.23 -1.49
N SER A 57 0.24 26.31 -1.70
CA SER A 57 -0.29 27.59 -2.20
C SER A 57 -0.83 27.49 -3.63
N ASN A 58 -0.39 26.48 -4.36
CA ASN A 58 -0.56 26.34 -5.80
C ASN A 58 -1.35 25.07 -6.16
N ILE A 59 -1.87 24.33 -5.18
CA ILE A 59 -2.65 23.11 -5.41
C ILE A 59 -4.10 23.48 -5.71
N TRP A 60 -4.64 22.92 -6.79
CA TRP A 60 -6.06 22.98 -7.10
C TRP A 60 -6.61 21.58 -7.35
N ILE A 61 -7.79 21.30 -6.79
CA ILE A 61 -8.49 20.03 -6.96
C ILE A 61 -9.75 20.28 -7.79
N PRO A 62 -9.79 19.80 -9.05
CA PRO A 62 -10.98 19.84 -9.87
C PRO A 62 -12.15 19.09 -9.20
N PHE A 63 -13.37 19.56 -9.43
CA PHE A 63 -14.58 18.91 -8.90
C PHE A 63 -14.63 17.42 -9.24
N HIS A 64 -14.26 17.05 -10.48
CA HIS A 64 -14.30 15.66 -10.92
C HIS A 64 -13.34 14.77 -10.13
N VAL A 65 -12.11 15.25 -9.87
CA VAL A 65 -11.13 14.56 -9.03
C VAL A 65 -11.68 14.36 -7.61
N GLY A 66 -12.27 15.41 -7.02
CA GLY A 66 -12.92 15.30 -5.71
C GLY A 66 -14.08 14.31 -5.69
N LEU A 67 -14.91 14.29 -6.73
CA LEU A 67 -16.04 13.37 -6.86
C LEU A 67 -15.59 11.90 -6.96
N GLU A 68 -14.63 11.62 -7.83
CA GLU A 68 -14.07 10.27 -7.97
C GLU A 68 -13.40 9.80 -6.68
N TYR A 69 -12.63 10.69 -6.03
CA TYR A 69 -12.01 10.40 -4.74
C TYR A 69 -13.06 10.00 -3.70
N GLN A 70 -14.13 10.78 -3.55
CA GLN A 70 -15.19 10.48 -2.57
C GLN A 70 -15.90 9.16 -2.85
N ARG A 71 -16.13 8.82 -4.12
CA ARG A 71 -16.77 7.55 -4.52
C ARG A 71 -15.88 6.34 -4.23
N ASN A 72 -14.58 6.45 -4.49
CA ASN A 72 -13.67 5.31 -4.47
C ASN A 72 -12.93 5.12 -3.14
N ARG A 73 -12.80 6.17 -2.31
CA ARG A 73 -12.02 6.19 -1.07
C ARG A 73 -12.32 5.00 -0.14
N LEU A 74 -13.59 4.72 0.16
CA LEU A 74 -13.95 3.66 1.11
C LEU A 74 -13.59 2.27 0.58
N GLN A 75 -13.74 2.06 -0.72
CA GLN A 75 -13.36 0.81 -1.37
C GLN A 75 -11.85 0.59 -1.31
N VAL A 76 -11.05 1.61 -1.63
CA VAL A 76 -9.58 1.53 -1.56
C VAL A 76 -9.10 1.25 -0.13
N ILE A 77 -9.66 1.94 0.87
CA ILE A 77 -9.36 1.68 2.29
C ILE A 77 -9.70 0.23 2.66
N SER A 78 -10.84 -0.28 2.21
CA SER A 78 -11.26 -1.66 2.49
C SER A 78 -10.30 -2.66 1.86
N GLN A 79 -9.88 -2.43 0.61
CA GLN A 79 -8.90 -3.28 -0.09
C GLN A 79 -7.54 -3.29 0.61
N ALA A 80 -7.04 -2.11 1.02
CA ALA A 80 -5.79 -2.01 1.79
C ALA A 80 -5.86 -2.84 3.10
N LYS A 81 -6.99 -2.78 3.81
CA LYS A 81 -7.21 -3.59 5.03
C LYS A 81 -7.35 -5.09 4.75
N ALA A 82 -7.91 -5.45 3.60
CA ALA A 82 -8.10 -6.85 3.22
C ALA A 82 -6.76 -7.57 3.03
N VAL A 83 -5.72 -6.89 2.54
CA VAL A 83 -4.37 -7.45 2.44
C VAL A 83 -3.85 -7.91 3.82
N PHE A 84 -4.03 -7.08 4.85
CA PHE A 84 -3.65 -7.46 6.22
C PHE A 84 -4.48 -8.61 6.75
N HIS A 85 -5.80 -8.62 6.49
CA HIS A 85 -6.66 -9.74 6.90
C HIS A 85 -6.26 -11.04 6.20
N HIS A 86 -5.92 -10.98 4.92
CA HIS A 86 -5.43 -12.14 4.18
C HIS A 86 -4.10 -12.64 4.75
N ALA A 87 -3.13 -11.75 4.98
CA ALA A 87 -1.86 -12.11 5.60
C ALA A 87 -2.07 -12.76 6.99
N LYS A 88 -2.95 -12.18 7.82
CA LYS A 88 -3.30 -12.74 9.13
C LYS A 88 -3.97 -14.11 9.01
N LYS A 89 -4.82 -14.31 8.00
CA LYS A 89 -5.45 -15.61 7.73
C LYS A 89 -4.39 -16.66 7.36
N GLU A 90 -3.51 -16.35 6.41
CA GLU A 90 -2.41 -17.26 6.02
C GLU A 90 -1.53 -17.62 7.21
N LEU A 91 -1.20 -16.64 8.06
CA LEU A 91 -0.47 -16.87 9.30
C LEU A 91 -1.21 -17.80 10.26
N ASN A 92 -2.53 -17.62 10.45
CA ASN A 92 -3.34 -18.53 11.26
C ASN A 92 -3.44 -19.94 10.66
N ASP A 93 -3.49 -20.06 9.33
CA ASP A 93 -3.49 -21.35 8.64
C ASP A 93 -2.15 -22.09 8.81
N ILE A 94 -1.04 -21.34 8.99
CA ILE A 94 0.27 -21.87 9.40
C ILE A 94 0.26 -22.28 10.87
N LYS A 95 -0.36 -21.53 11.79
CA LYS A 95 -0.53 -21.96 13.20
C LYS A 95 -1.25 -23.30 13.31
N ASN A 96 -2.19 -23.55 12.41
CA ASN A 96 -2.97 -24.79 12.37
C ASN A 96 -2.30 -25.94 11.60
N LEU A 97 -0.99 -25.86 11.28
CA LEU A 97 -0.26 -26.92 10.55
C LEU A 97 -0.37 -28.29 11.21
N LYS A 98 -0.42 -28.35 12.56
CA LYS A 98 -0.56 -29.60 13.33
C LYS A 98 -1.89 -30.33 13.07
N ILE A 99 -2.92 -29.60 12.63
CA ILE A 99 -4.30 -30.11 12.46
C ILE A 99 -4.56 -30.53 11.01
N LYS A 100 -3.71 -30.14 10.05
CA LYS A 100 -3.89 -30.53 8.64
C LYS A 100 -3.72 -32.05 8.50
N GLU A 101 -4.80 -32.73 8.06
CA GLU A 101 -4.86 -34.20 7.94
C GLU A 101 -3.67 -34.83 7.21
N LYS A 102 -3.17 -34.16 6.17
CA LYS A 102 -1.98 -34.60 5.41
C LYS A 102 -0.68 -34.55 6.20
N ILE A 103 -0.54 -33.56 7.10
CA ILE A 103 0.61 -33.45 7.98
C ILE A 103 0.47 -34.46 9.11
N LYS A 104 -0.74 -34.57 9.68
CA LYS A 104 -1.07 -35.55 10.71
C LYS A 104 -0.74 -36.98 10.29
N SER A 105 -1.14 -37.39 9.09
CA SER A 105 -0.85 -38.75 8.59
C SER A 105 0.66 -39.03 8.43
N ILE A 106 1.46 -38.03 8.08
CA ILE A 106 2.92 -38.15 7.97
C ILE A 106 3.56 -38.17 9.36
N THR A 107 3.12 -37.30 10.27
CA THR A 107 3.65 -37.27 11.65
C THR A 107 3.28 -38.52 12.43
N ASP A 108 2.11 -39.11 12.16
CA ASP A 108 1.68 -40.39 12.72
C ASP A 108 2.58 -41.54 12.23
N MET A 109 3.07 -41.47 10.99
CA MET A 109 4.02 -42.44 10.43
C MET A 109 5.47 -42.22 10.88
N PHE A 110 5.85 -40.98 11.21
CA PHE A 110 7.23 -40.60 11.58
C PHE A 110 7.22 -39.72 12.84
N PRO A 111 7.30 -40.33 14.05
CA PRO A 111 7.20 -39.60 15.33
C PRO A 111 8.26 -38.51 15.51
N SER A 112 9.47 -38.72 14.97
CA SER A 112 10.55 -37.72 15.04
C SER A 112 10.28 -36.43 14.26
N LEU A 113 9.31 -36.45 13.32
CA LEU A 113 8.84 -35.27 12.62
C LEU A 113 7.75 -34.53 13.40
N LEU A 114 7.02 -35.22 14.29
CA LEU A 114 6.00 -34.59 15.13
C LEU A 114 6.62 -33.55 16.07
N ASP A 115 7.72 -33.91 16.74
CA ASP A 115 8.40 -33.01 17.67
C ASP A 115 8.95 -31.77 16.95
N LYS A 116 9.60 -31.97 15.79
CA LYS A 116 10.15 -30.86 14.99
C LYS A 116 9.08 -29.95 14.40
N THR A 117 7.95 -30.53 13.96
CA THR A 117 6.81 -29.74 13.45
C THR A 117 6.09 -29.00 14.57
N SER A 118 6.03 -29.58 15.77
CA SER A 118 5.51 -28.90 16.95
C SER A 118 6.37 -27.70 17.34
N GLU A 119 7.68 -27.89 17.43
CA GLU A 119 8.64 -26.84 17.77
C GLU A 119 8.60 -25.69 16.74
N LEU A 120 8.55 -26.01 15.45
CA LEU A 120 8.42 -25.02 14.38
C LEU A 120 7.14 -24.20 14.51
N SER A 121 6.00 -24.85 14.75
CA SER A 121 4.71 -24.18 14.95
C SER A 121 4.76 -23.23 16.15
N ASP A 122 5.31 -23.69 17.28
CA ASP A 122 5.36 -22.89 18.51
C ASP A 122 6.28 -21.67 18.36
N ASN A 123 7.35 -21.79 17.56
CA ASN A 123 8.23 -20.68 17.24
C ASN A 123 7.55 -19.64 16.32
N ILE A 124 6.78 -20.11 15.32
CA ILE A 124 5.99 -19.23 14.45
C ILE A 124 4.91 -18.50 15.27
N ASP A 125 4.25 -19.19 16.20
CA ASP A 125 3.27 -18.60 17.11
C ASP A 125 3.85 -17.45 17.94
N LYS A 126 5.04 -17.65 18.52
CA LYS A 126 5.75 -16.62 19.29
C LYS A 126 6.07 -15.39 18.43
N LEU A 127 6.57 -15.59 17.21
CA LEU A 127 6.92 -14.50 16.30
C LEU A 127 5.69 -13.69 15.87
N ILE A 128 4.59 -14.35 15.55
CA ILE A 128 3.33 -13.68 15.18
C ILE A 128 2.77 -12.88 16.36
N ASN A 129 2.73 -13.46 17.56
CA ASN A 129 2.18 -12.79 18.74
C ASN A 129 3.00 -11.58 19.19
N ASN A 130 4.32 -11.60 18.96
CA ASN A 130 5.17 -10.42 19.20
C ASN A 130 4.88 -9.30 18.20
N TYR A 131 4.57 -9.64 16.94
CA TYR A 131 4.23 -8.65 15.92
C TYR A 131 2.86 -8.02 16.15
N GLU A 132 1.85 -8.76 16.63
CA GLU A 132 0.50 -8.22 16.91
C GLU A 132 0.42 -7.31 18.14
N LYS A 133 1.47 -7.27 18.98
CA LYS A 133 1.53 -6.42 20.19
C LYS A 133 2.17 -5.04 19.95
N ILE A 134 2.74 -4.82 18.77
CA ILE A 134 3.30 -3.54 18.31
C ILE A 134 2.19 -2.77 17.59
#